data_AF-H1SJ46-F1
#
_entry.id   AF-H1SJ46-F1
#
_cell.length_a   1.000
_cell.length_b   1.000
_cell.length_c   1.000
_cell.angle_alpha   90.00
_cell.angle_beta   90.00
_cell.angle_gamma   90.00
#
_symmetry.space_group_name_H-M   'P 1'
#
loop_
_entity.id
_entity.type
_entity.pdbx_description
1 polymer ?
#
loop_
_entity_poly.entity_id
_entity_poly.type
_entity_poly.pdbx_seq_one_letter_code
_entity_poly.pdbx_strand_id
1 'polypeptide(L)'
;AVLAVAARLQAESDGGFDCERSAPGMRVPGGRAWVIEGTKVRKYRPLQLDLGGIAKGYAVDCAIEALGGFDLDYALVNAGGDMRHAGTAPATVALREPGAPACTALAWQLDNAALASSSVGGLWPEPGSAPRIDSPHLPDALAAGAGASVLAPSCLL
;
A
#
# COMPACT_ATOMS: atom_id res chain seq x y z
N ALA A 1 5.05 13.44 -5.85
CA ALA A 1 5.32 12.00 -6.02
C ALA A 1 4.08 11.16 -5.69
N VAL A 2 3.72 11.01 -4.41
CA VAL A 2 2.65 10.08 -3.96
C VAL A 2 1.33 10.20 -4.72
N LEU A 3 0.76 11.40 -4.83
CA LEU A 3 -0.51 11.60 -5.54
C LEU A 3 -0.42 11.24 -7.03
N ALA A 4 0.72 11.48 -7.69
CA ALA A 4 0.88 11.12 -9.09
C ALA A 4 0.84 9.58 -9.26
N VAL A 5 1.48 8.84 -8.34
CA VAL A 5 1.43 7.38 -8.32
C VAL A 5 0.05 6.87 -7.96
N ALA A 6 -0.61 7.45 -6.95
CA ALA A 6 -1.99 7.09 -6.59
C ALA A 6 -2.96 7.24 -7.78
N ALA A 7 -2.86 8.32 -8.54
CA ALA A 7 -3.70 8.53 -9.72
C ALA A 7 -3.35 7.58 -10.88
N ARG A 8 -2.08 7.17 -11.00
CA ARG A 8 -1.64 6.17 -11.97
C ARG A 8 -2.17 4.78 -11.59
N LEU A 9 -2.01 4.37 -10.33
CA LEU A 9 -2.54 3.10 -9.82
C LEU A 9 -4.05 3.02 -9.98
N GLN A 10 -4.78 4.11 -9.71
CA GLN A 10 -6.23 4.14 -9.95
C GLN A 10 -6.59 3.88 -11.41
N ALA A 11 -5.85 4.48 -12.36
CA ALA A 11 -6.09 4.27 -13.78
C ALA A 11 -5.67 2.87 -14.24
N GLU A 12 -4.52 2.36 -13.80
CA GLU A 12 -3.97 1.05 -14.19
C GLU A 12 -4.73 -0.12 -13.55
N SER A 13 -5.36 0.08 -12.40
CA SER A 13 -6.17 -0.93 -11.72
C SER A 13 -7.67 -0.85 -12.04
N ASP A 14 -8.07 -0.01 -13.01
CA ASP A 14 -9.48 0.24 -13.35
C ASP A 14 -10.33 0.60 -12.11
N GLY A 15 -9.77 1.42 -11.22
CA GLY A 15 -10.41 1.82 -9.95
C GLY A 15 -10.26 0.83 -8.80
N GLY A 16 -9.55 -0.29 -8.98
CA GLY A 16 -9.26 -1.25 -7.90
C GLY A 16 -8.48 -0.64 -6.73
N PHE A 17 -7.58 0.31 -7.02
CA PHE A 17 -7.00 1.23 -6.04
C PHE A 17 -7.67 2.60 -6.17
N ASP A 18 -8.25 3.11 -5.09
CA ASP A 18 -8.86 4.45 -5.06
C ASP A 18 -8.51 5.17 -3.75
N CYS A 19 -7.99 6.39 -3.88
CA CYS A 19 -7.67 7.25 -2.74
C CYS A 19 -8.78 8.28 -2.46
N GLU A 20 -9.84 8.32 -3.26
CA GLU A 20 -10.98 9.20 -3.06
C GLU A 20 -11.92 8.65 -1.98
N ARG A 21 -11.95 9.29 -0.81
CA ARG A 21 -13.05 9.11 0.15
C ARG A 21 -14.17 10.09 -0.17
N SER A 22 -15.24 9.57 -0.75
CA SER A 22 -16.54 10.27 -0.81
C SER A 22 -17.35 9.96 0.46
N ALA A 23 -18.19 10.89 0.89
CA ALA A 23 -19.20 10.59 1.92
C ALA A 23 -20.09 9.42 1.44
N PRO A 24 -20.59 8.56 2.37
CA PRO A 24 -21.50 7.48 2.00
C PRO A 24 -22.67 8.02 1.16
N GLY A 25 -22.92 7.41 -0.01
CA GLY A 25 -24.00 7.81 -0.92
C GLY A 25 -23.66 8.90 -1.95
N MET A 26 -22.43 9.44 -1.97
CA MET A 26 -22.02 10.50 -2.91
C MET A 26 -20.94 10.05 -3.91
N ARG A 27 -21.00 8.79 -4.35
CA ARG A 27 -20.21 8.32 -5.50
C ARG A 27 -20.80 8.94 -6.76
N VAL A 28 -20.10 9.93 -7.31
CA VAL A 28 -20.44 10.52 -8.61
C VAL A 28 -19.72 9.67 -9.66
N PRO A 29 -20.44 8.97 -10.56
CA PRO A 29 -19.80 8.20 -11.61
C PRO A 29 -19.15 9.13 -12.64
N GLY A 30 -17.92 8.83 -13.02
CA GLY A 30 -17.26 9.38 -14.21
C GLY A 30 -16.48 10.69 -13.98
N GLY A 31 -15.24 10.70 -14.47
CA GLY A 31 -14.36 11.87 -14.50
C GLY A 31 -13.38 11.94 -13.32
N ARG A 32 -12.18 12.47 -13.59
CA ARG A 32 -11.14 12.65 -12.57
C ARG A 32 -11.61 13.71 -11.56
N ALA A 33 -11.82 13.36 -10.30
CA ALA A 33 -12.36 14.30 -9.30
C ALA A 33 -11.33 15.32 -8.80
N TRP A 34 -10.05 15.12 -9.15
CA TRP A 34 -8.95 16.01 -8.81
C TRP A 34 -7.82 15.91 -9.85
N VAL A 35 -6.94 16.92 -9.89
CA VAL A 35 -5.78 16.98 -10.79
C VAL A 35 -4.58 17.60 -10.09
N ILE A 36 -3.38 17.25 -10.54
CA ILE A 36 -2.12 17.84 -10.09
C ILE A 36 -1.71 18.91 -11.11
N GLU A 37 -1.54 20.15 -10.63
CA GLU A 37 -1.12 21.32 -11.42
C GLU A 37 0.18 21.86 -10.80
N GLY A 38 1.32 21.36 -11.27
CA GLY A 38 2.63 21.63 -10.67
C GLY A 38 2.71 21.09 -9.23
N THR A 39 2.86 22.00 -8.26
CA THR A 39 2.88 21.67 -6.82
C THR A 39 1.50 21.79 -6.15
N LYS A 40 0.46 22.12 -6.92
CA LYS A 40 -0.91 22.30 -6.42
C LYS A 40 -1.78 21.11 -6.79
N VAL A 41 -2.77 20.85 -5.95
CA VAL A 41 -3.84 19.88 -6.22
C VAL A 41 -5.14 20.66 -6.33
N ARG A 42 -5.82 20.52 -7.46
CA ARG A 42 -7.14 21.12 -7.67
C ARG A 42 -8.20 20.02 -7.61
N LYS A 43 -9.20 20.20 -6.75
CA LYS A 43 -10.35 19.31 -6.60
C LYS A 43 -11.54 19.92 -7.35
N TYR A 44 -12.25 19.11 -8.13
CA TYR A 44 -13.43 19.55 -8.88
C TYR A 44 -14.73 19.46 -8.05
N ARG A 45 -14.69 18.71 -6.94
CA ARG A 45 -15.81 18.52 -6.00
C ARG A 45 -15.27 18.38 -4.56
N PRO A 46 -16.09 18.62 -3.53
CA PRO A 46 -15.72 18.31 -2.15
C PRO A 46 -15.42 16.81 -1.99
N LEU A 47 -14.15 16.48 -1.70
CA LEU A 47 -13.71 15.11 -1.44
C LEU A 47 -12.51 15.10 -0.49
N GLN A 48 -12.36 14.01 0.25
CA GLN A 48 -11.15 13.72 1.01
C GLN A 48 -10.26 12.76 0.23
N LEU A 49 -8.94 12.97 0.31
CA LEU A 49 -7.97 12.05 -0.24
C LEU A 49 -7.38 11.26 0.93
N ASP A 50 -7.57 9.94 0.90
CA ASP A 50 -7.02 9.00 1.86
C ASP A 50 -5.81 8.33 1.25
N LEU A 51 -4.63 8.60 1.81
CA LEU A 51 -3.37 8.02 1.34
C LEU A 51 -2.96 6.80 2.16
N GLY A 52 -3.82 6.27 3.02
CA GLY A 52 -3.52 5.13 3.90
C GLY A 52 -3.04 3.89 3.15
N GLY A 53 -3.52 3.68 1.92
CA GLY A 53 -3.13 2.56 1.07
C GLY A 53 -1.78 2.71 0.34
N ILE A 54 -1.10 3.86 0.42
CA ILE A 54 0.14 4.13 -0.34
C ILE A 54 1.22 4.88 0.45
N ALA A 55 0.83 5.59 1.52
CA ALA A 55 1.72 6.46 2.26
C ALA A 55 2.83 5.71 3.02
N LYS A 56 2.54 4.50 3.52
CA LYS A 56 3.54 3.68 4.24
C LYS A 56 4.69 3.32 3.33
N GLY A 57 4.41 2.83 2.12
CA GLY A 57 5.43 2.51 1.14
C GLY A 57 6.31 3.71 0.78
N TYR A 58 5.71 4.89 0.59
CA TYR A 58 6.50 6.11 0.37
C TYR A 58 7.42 6.44 1.55
N ALA A 59 6.94 6.29 2.78
CA ALA A 59 7.74 6.54 3.98
C ALA A 59 8.91 5.56 4.10
N VAL A 60 8.70 4.29 3.75
CA VAL A 60 9.75 3.26 3.70
C VAL A 60 10.82 3.62 2.66
N ASP A 61 10.40 4.05 1.47
CA ASP A 61 11.33 4.49 0.43
C ASP A 61 12.16 5.70 0.87
N CYS A 62 11.51 6.71 1.47
CA CYS A 62 12.21 7.88 2.01
C CYS A 62 13.22 7.50 3.11
N ALA A 63 12.88 6.52 3.96
CA ALA A 63 13.77 6.06 5.02
C ALA A 63 15.00 5.36 4.46
N ILE A 64 14.84 4.50 3.43
CA ILE A 64 15.98 3.87 2.76
C ILE A 64 16.87 4.90 2.07
N GLU A 65 16.28 5.89 1.39
CA GLU A 65 17.04 6.98 0.76
C GLU A 65 17.82 7.80 1.79
N ALA A 66 17.21 8.12 2.93
CA ALA A 66 17.88 8.83 4.02
C ALA A 66 19.04 8.02 4.62
N LEU A 67 18.88 6.70 4.74
CA LEU A 67 19.93 5.79 5.22
C LEU A 67 21.10 5.66 4.24
N GLY A 68 20.87 5.84 2.94
CA GLY A 68 21.93 5.82 1.92
C GLY A 68 22.97 6.94 2.05
N GLY A 69 22.71 7.96 2.87
CA GLY A 69 23.70 9.00 3.22
C GLY A 69 24.70 8.59 4.30
N PHE A 70 24.56 7.39 4.88
CA PHE A 70 25.42 6.86 5.93
C PHE A 70 26.25 5.68 5.42
N ASP A 71 27.40 5.44 6.05
CA ASP A 71 28.26 4.29 5.76
C ASP A 71 27.70 3.02 6.42
N LEU A 72 26.71 2.41 5.77
CA LEU A 72 26.01 1.21 6.22
C LEU A 72 26.12 0.10 5.18
N ASP A 73 26.51 -1.10 5.60
CA ASP A 73 26.57 -2.28 4.73
C ASP A 73 25.16 -2.81 4.36
N TYR A 74 24.16 -2.47 5.19
CA TYR A 74 22.83 -3.06 5.17
C TYR A 74 21.78 -2.16 5.84
N ALA A 75 20.59 -2.11 5.24
CA ALA A 75 19.38 -1.50 5.79
C ALA A 75 18.14 -2.31 5.40
N LEU A 76 17.26 -2.54 6.37
CA LEU A 76 15.91 -3.08 6.15
C LEU A 76 14.92 -2.23 6.93
N VAL A 77 14.04 -1.54 6.21
CA VAL A 77 12.98 -0.74 6.81
C VAL A 77 11.65 -1.47 6.66
N ASN A 78 10.82 -1.49 7.70
CA ASN A 78 9.47 -2.06 7.68
C ASN A 78 8.49 -1.08 8.33
N ALA A 79 7.42 -0.73 7.62
CA ALA A 79 6.29 0.04 8.12
C ALA A 79 4.98 -0.72 7.90
N GLY A 80 4.54 -1.45 8.92
CA GLY A 80 3.23 -2.10 8.92
C GLY A 80 3.02 -3.08 7.76
N GLY A 81 4.07 -3.83 7.39
CA GLY A 81 4.05 -4.82 6.30
C GLY A 81 4.63 -4.34 4.97
N ASP A 82 4.89 -3.03 4.83
CA ASP A 82 5.61 -2.47 3.69
C ASP A 82 7.09 -2.46 4.07
N MET A 83 7.95 -3.09 3.28
CA MET A 83 9.35 -3.22 3.61
C MET A 83 10.26 -3.07 2.41
N ARG A 84 11.44 -2.47 2.61
CA ARG A 84 12.46 -2.34 1.57
C ARG A 84 13.84 -2.62 2.15
N HIS A 85 14.60 -3.39 1.39
CA HIS A 85 15.97 -3.75 1.68
C HIS A 85 16.93 -2.95 0.79
N ALA A 86 18.07 -2.56 1.35
CA ALA A 86 19.22 -2.03 0.62
C ALA A 86 20.50 -2.53 1.29
N GLY A 87 21.46 -3.03 0.52
CA GLY A 87 22.72 -3.52 1.10
C GLY A 87 23.40 -4.60 0.27
N THR A 88 24.47 -5.15 0.83
CA THR A 88 25.34 -6.12 0.14
C THR A 88 24.91 -7.58 0.30
N ALA A 89 24.09 -7.89 1.30
CA ALA A 89 23.62 -9.24 1.58
C ALA A 89 22.08 -9.27 1.67
N PRO A 90 21.38 -10.22 1.02
CA PRO A 90 19.93 -10.33 1.09
C PRO A 90 19.39 -10.57 2.51
N ALA A 91 18.21 -10.03 2.79
CA ALA A 91 17.47 -10.25 4.04
C ALA A 91 16.42 -11.36 3.90
N THR A 92 16.34 -12.29 4.85
CA THR A 92 15.19 -13.21 4.92
C THR A 92 13.99 -12.50 5.55
N VAL A 93 12.86 -12.48 4.84
CA VAL A 93 11.60 -11.92 5.32
C VAL A 93 10.52 -13.00 5.34
N ALA A 94 9.68 -13.01 6.38
CA ALA A 94 8.59 -13.97 6.52
C ALA A 94 7.25 -13.30 6.17
N LEU A 95 6.51 -13.89 5.24
CA LEU A 95 5.11 -13.55 4.99
C LEU A 95 4.24 -14.38 5.90
N ARG A 96 3.31 -13.71 6.57
CA ARG A 96 2.35 -14.33 7.50
C ARG A 96 1.09 -14.75 6.77
N GLU A 97 0.45 -15.79 7.27
CA GLU A 97 -0.90 -16.16 6.87
C GLU A 97 -1.89 -15.06 7.30
N PRO A 98 -2.65 -14.43 6.39
CA PRO A 98 -3.55 -13.31 6.73
C PRO A 98 -4.59 -13.61 7.82
N GLY A 99 -5.06 -14.87 7.89
CA GLY A 99 -6.01 -15.34 8.91
C GLY A 99 -5.38 -16.04 10.11
N ALA A 100 -4.06 -16.28 10.08
CA ALA A 100 -3.32 -16.94 11.14
C ALA A 100 -1.96 -16.25 11.31
N PRO A 101 -1.90 -15.03 11.85
CA PRO A 101 -0.69 -14.20 11.86
C PRO A 101 0.48 -14.80 12.65
N ALA A 102 0.24 -15.79 13.50
CA ALA A 102 1.28 -16.57 14.17
C ALA A 102 1.98 -17.60 13.24
N CYS A 103 1.40 -17.86 12.07
CA CYS A 103 1.89 -18.80 11.07
C CYS A 103 2.60 -18.08 9.93
N THR A 104 3.77 -18.59 9.55
CA THR A 104 4.49 -18.16 8.35
C THR A 104 3.95 -18.92 7.14
N ALA A 105 3.42 -18.20 6.17
CA ALA A 105 2.97 -18.73 4.89
C ALA A 105 4.18 -19.10 4.00
N LEU A 106 5.12 -18.17 3.87
CA LEU A 106 6.37 -18.37 3.14
C LEU A 106 7.49 -17.47 3.66
N ALA A 107 8.73 -17.84 3.36
CA ALA A 107 9.91 -16.99 3.57
C ALA A 107 10.48 -16.59 2.21
N TRP A 108 10.98 -15.36 2.10
CA TRP A 108 11.54 -14.79 0.88
C TRP A 108 12.88 -14.12 1.15
N GLN A 109 13.82 -14.18 0.19
CA GLN A 109 15.05 -13.42 0.23
C GLN A 109 14.83 -12.06 -0.45
N LEU A 110 14.74 -11.01 0.35
CA LEU A 110 14.62 -9.64 -0.13
C LEU A 110 16.03 -9.08 -0.40
N ASP A 111 16.33 -8.81 -1.66
CA ASP A 111 17.63 -8.31 -2.10
C ASP A 111 17.44 -7.03 -2.94
N ASN A 112 17.94 -5.91 -2.42
CA ASN A 112 17.78 -4.56 -3.00
C ASN A 112 16.39 -4.30 -3.63
N ALA A 113 15.35 -4.75 -2.94
CA ALA A 113 13.96 -4.76 -3.42
C ALA A 113 13.01 -4.41 -2.27
N ALA A 114 11.76 -4.19 -2.64
CA ALA A 114 10.66 -3.90 -1.75
C ALA A 114 9.58 -4.98 -1.81
N LEU A 115 8.93 -5.21 -0.67
CA LEU A 115 7.79 -6.11 -0.52
C LEU A 115 6.69 -5.36 0.25
N ALA A 116 5.48 -5.33 -0.28
CA ALA A 116 4.33 -4.72 0.40
C ALA A 116 3.18 -5.72 0.52
N SER A 117 2.58 -5.82 1.70
CA SER A 117 1.50 -6.76 1.98
C SER A 117 0.23 -6.04 2.44
N SER A 118 -0.90 -6.48 1.90
CA SER A 118 -2.24 -6.01 2.28
C SER A 118 -3.13 -7.19 2.65
N SER A 119 -3.97 -7.04 3.67
CA SER A 119 -4.98 -8.02 4.06
C SER A 119 -6.28 -7.33 4.47
N VAL A 120 -7.42 -7.99 4.22
CA VAL A 120 -8.76 -7.43 4.47
C VAL A 120 -8.97 -7.14 5.95
N GLY A 121 -8.59 -8.08 6.82
CA GLY A 121 -8.73 -7.99 8.27
C GLY A 121 -7.56 -7.30 9.00
N GLY A 122 -6.48 -6.95 8.30
CA GLY A 122 -5.22 -6.56 8.91
C GLY A 122 -4.46 -7.75 9.53
N LEU A 123 -3.46 -7.46 10.38
CA LEU A 123 -2.62 -8.48 11.02
C LEU A 123 -3.31 -9.18 12.20
N TRP A 124 -4.32 -8.55 12.79
CA TRP A 124 -5.05 -9.07 13.95
C TRP A 124 -6.54 -8.79 13.74
N PRO A 125 -7.22 -9.60 12.93
CA PRO A 125 -8.64 -9.40 12.68
C PRO A 125 -9.43 -9.69 13.95
N GLU A 126 -10.06 -8.67 14.51
CA GLU A 126 -11.05 -8.85 15.57
C GLU A 126 -12.35 -9.41 14.95
N PRO A 127 -13.01 -10.40 15.58
CA PRO A 127 -14.29 -10.91 15.09
C PRO A 127 -15.31 -9.79 14.92
N GLY A 128 -15.90 -9.67 13.74
CA GLY A 128 -16.90 -8.64 13.42
C GLY A 128 -16.33 -7.24 13.14
N SER A 129 -15.00 -7.07 13.06
CA SER A 129 -14.40 -5.82 12.61
C SER A 129 -14.73 -5.53 11.14
N ALA A 130 -14.93 -4.25 10.82
CA ALA A 130 -15.15 -3.82 9.45
C ALA A 130 -13.89 -4.06 8.61
N PRO A 131 -14.03 -4.44 7.33
CA PRO A 131 -12.89 -4.65 6.45
C PRO A 131 -12.11 -3.34 6.27
N ARG A 132 -10.77 -3.45 6.21
CA ARG A 132 -9.89 -2.30 5.96
C ARG A 132 -9.74 -1.98 4.48
N ILE A 133 -10.07 -2.94 3.62
CA ILE A 133 -10.03 -2.84 2.17
C ILE A 133 -11.47 -2.87 1.67
N ASP A 134 -11.92 -1.76 1.07
CA ASP A 134 -13.20 -1.71 0.37
C ASP A 134 -13.06 -2.34 -1.01
N SER A 135 -14.13 -2.96 -1.53
CA SER A 135 -14.14 -3.61 -2.84
C SER A 135 -15.46 -3.35 -3.56
N PRO A 136 -15.73 -2.08 -3.89
CA PRO A 136 -17.02 -1.66 -4.44
C PRO A 136 -17.30 -2.23 -5.84
N HIS A 137 -16.28 -2.74 -6.51
CA HIS A 137 -16.36 -3.33 -7.86
C HIS A 137 -16.62 -4.84 -7.83
N LEU A 138 -16.50 -5.48 -6.65
CA LEU A 138 -16.79 -6.90 -6.50
C LEU A 138 -18.24 -7.07 -6.02
N PRO A 139 -18.96 -8.08 -6.54
CA PRO A 139 -20.35 -8.35 -6.13
C PRO A 139 -20.43 -8.78 -4.65
N ASP A 140 -19.37 -9.44 -4.16
CA ASP A 140 -19.24 -9.90 -2.78
C ASP A 140 -18.10 -9.19 -2.06
N ALA A 141 -18.24 -9.04 -0.74
CA ALA A 141 -17.14 -8.57 0.11
C ALA A 141 -15.94 -9.54 0.02
N LEU A 142 -14.72 -9.00 0.06
CA LEU A 142 -13.53 -9.83 0.12
C LEU A 142 -13.56 -10.74 1.36
N ALA A 143 -13.09 -11.98 1.20
CA ALA A 143 -12.98 -12.92 2.30
C ALA A 143 -12.08 -12.36 3.42
N ALA A 144 -12.42 -12.63 4.68
CA ALA A 144 -11.65 -12.11 5.82
C ALA A 144 -10.16 -12.53 5.81
N GLY A 145 -9.86 -13.70 5.25
CA GLY A 145 -8.50 -14.20 5.06
C GLY A 145 -7.83 -13.79 3.73
N ALA A 146 -8.47 -12.96 2.91
CA ALA A 146 -7.88 -12.50 1.66
C ALA A 146 -6.76 -11.50 1.93
N GLY A 147 -5.69 -11.63 1.17
CA GLY A 147 -4.55 -10.73 1.18
C GLY A 147 -3.67 -10.95 -0.04
N ALA A 148 -2.81 -9.98 -0.30
CA ALA A 148 -1.84 -10.01 -1.39
C ALA A 148 -0.50 -9.46 -0.89
N SER A 149 0.59 -9.95 -1.48
CA SER A 149 1.92 -9.39 -1.31
C SER A 149 2.53 -9.11 -2.67
N VAL A 150 3.12 -7.93 -2.83
CA VAL A 150 3.71 -7.46 -4.10
C VAL A 150 5.20 -7.23 -3.89
N LEU A 151 6.02 -7.84 -4.74
CA LEU A 151 7.46 -7.59 -4.82
C LEU A 151 7.72 -6.57 -5.93
N ALA A 152 8.44 -5.49 -5.62
CA ALA A 152 8.73 -4.39 -6.54
C ALA A 152 10.11 -3.76 -6.26
N PRO A 153 10.65 -2.91 -7.15
CA PRO A 153 11.91 -2.19 -6.87
C PRO A 153 11.83 -1.18 -5.70
N SER A 154 10.64 -0.67 -5.38
CA SER A 154 10.40 0.25 -4.26
C SER A 154 9.00 0.06 -3.69
N CYS A 155 8.74 0.52 -2.46
CA CYS A 155 7.44 0.28 -1.83
C CYS A 155 6.31 1.18 -2.37
N LEU A 156 6.62 2.33 -2.98
CA LEU A 156 5.62 3.20 -3.58
C LEU A 156 5.04 2.65 -4.91
N LEU A 157 5.72 1.72 -5.57
CA LEU A 157 5.55 1.41 -7.00
C LEU A 157 4.67 0.19 -7.28
#